data_AF-A0A151L379-F1
#
_entry.id   AF-A0A151L379-F1
#
_cell.length_a   1.000
_cell.length_b   1.000
_cell.length_c   1.000
_cell.angle_alpha   90.00
_cell.angle_beta   90.00
_cell.angle_gamma   90.00
#
_symmetry.space_group_name_H-M   'P 1'
#
loop_
_entity.id
_entity.type
_entity.pdbx_description
1 polymer ?
#
loop_
_entity_poly.entity_id
_entity_poly.type
_entity_poly.pdbx_seq_one_letter_code
_entity_poly.pdbx_strand_id
1 'polypeptide(L)'
;MFIKFILPVSFMCYNFGKKFNMFSYFQKIKVSDQELLSSIYDYEVKDLSGSNVSMSKFKNKVLIIFNSASKCGLTKNHVEQFNKLHERYNSRGLE
;
A
#
# COMPACT_ATOMS: atom_id res chain seq x y z
N MET A 1 14.56 40.79 -26.94
CA MET A 1 15.00 40.99 -25.55
C MET A 1 14.94 39.64 -24.82
N PHE A 2 15.61 38.56 -25.23
CA PHE A 2 17.05 38.28 -25.40
C PHE A 2 17.94 38.42 -24.14
N ILE A 3 17.37 38.70 -22.96
CA ILE A 3 18.13 38.71 -21.70
C ILE A 3 17.33 37.95 -20.63
N LYS A 4 17.22 36.64 -20.80
CA LYS A 4 16.86 35.69 -19.72
C LYS A 4 17.22 34.23 -20.04
N PHE A 5 17.96 33.99 -21.12
CA PHE A 5 18.33 32.66 -21.63
C PHE A 5 19.83 32.31 -21.46
N ILE A 6 20.59 33.08 -20.65
CA ILE A 6 22.06 32.91 -20.50
C ILE A 6 22.46 32.30 -19.14
N LEU A 7 21.51 31.90 -18.28
CA LEU A 7 21.83 31.23 -17.00
C LEU A 7 21.21 29.83 -16.80
N PRO A 8 21.19 28.93 -17.81
CA PRO A 8 21.04 27.52 -17.48
C PRO A 8 22.08 26.57 -18.10
N VAL A 9 23.25 27.05 -18.55
CA VAL A 9 24.25 26.16 -19.20
C VAL A 9 25.47 25.82 -18.31
N SER A 10 25.79 26.61 -17.28
CA SER A 10 26.92 26.27 -16.37
C SER A 10 26.52 25.54 -15.08
N PHE A 11 25.23 25.40 -14.79
CA PHE A 11 24.77 24.56 -13.66
C PHE A 11 24.49 23.10 -14.07
N MET A 12 24.64 22.78 -15.36
CA MET A 12 24.45 21.45 -15.94
C MET A 12 25.72 20.56 -15.91
N CYS A 13 26.71 20.88 -15.08
CA CYS A 13 27.88 20.01 -14.88
C CYS A 13 28.31 19.80 -13.41
N TYR A 14 27.65 20.38 -12.41
CA TYR A 14 28.05 20.23 -11.00
C TYR A 14 26.96 19.57 -10.16
N ASN A 15 26.94 18.23 -10.21
CA ASN A 15 26.54 17.25 -9.19
C ASN A 15 26.21 15.88 -9.83
N PHE A 16 26.91 15.52 -10.89
CA PHE A 16 26.96 14.16 -11.43
C PHE A 16 27.84 13.29 -10.51
N GLY A 17 27.31 12.92 -9.34
CA GLY A 17 28.11 12.22 -8.34
C GLY A 17 27.38 11.66 -7.12
N LYS A 18 26.08 11.91 -6.94
CA LYS A 18 25.33 11.17 -5.93
C LYS A 18 24.90 9.84 -6.55
N LYS A 19 25.71 8.80 -6.32
CA LYS A 19 25.23 7.41 -6.33
C LYS A 19 24.03 7.38 -5.40
N PHE A 20 22.82 7.49 -5.96
CA PHE A 20 21.59 7.32 -5.21
C PHE A 20 21.60 5.86 -4.75
N ASN A 21 21.98 5.66 -3.49
CA ASN A 21 22.11 4.33 -2.93
C ASN A 21 20.69 3.81 -2.73
N MET A 22 20.15 3.15 -3.76
CA MET A 22 18.80 2.57 -3.82
C MET A 22 18.53 1.61 -2.64
N PHE A 23 19.60 1.16 -1.95
CA PHE A 23 19.56 0.37 -0.72
C PHE A 23 19.07 1.14 0.52
N SER A 24 19.07 2.48 0.54
CA SER A 24 18.65 3.24 1.73
C SER A 24 17.14 3.22 2.00
N TYR A 25 16.33 2.77 1.03
CA TYR A 25 14.87 2.78 1.16
C TYR A 25 14.29 1.54 1.86
N PHE A 26 15.10 0.50 2.08
CA PHE A 26 14.69 -0.66 2.86
C PHE A 26 15.29 -0.57 4.26
N GLN A 27 14.82 0.41 5.05
CA GLN A 27 15.00 0.30 6.50
C GLN A 27 14.26 -0.96 6.95
N LYS A 28 15.04 -1.95 7.39
CA LYS A 28 14.51 -3.21 7.93
C LYS A 28 13.67 -2.87 9.17
N ILE A 29 12.35 -2.93 9.03
CA ILE A 29 11.43 -2.75 10.16
C ILE A 29 11.77 -3.86 11.16
N LYS A 30 12.32 -3.50 12.32
CA LYS A 30 12.46 -4.39 13.46
C LYS A 30 11.17 -4.28 14.26
N VAL A 31 10.17 -5.09 13.92
CA VAL A 31 9.00 -5.25 14.77
C VAL A 31 9.43 -6.11 15.95
N SER A 32 9.24 -5.64 17.18
CA SER A 32 9.45 -6.49 18.36
C SER A 32 8.24 -7.41 18.52
N ASP A 33 8.47 -8.67 18.87
CA ASP A 33 7.38 -9.66 19.05
C ASP A 33 6.37 -9.22 20.13
N GLN A 34 6.75 -8.28 21.01
CA GLN A 34 5.89 -7.73 22.07
C GLN A 34 4.84 -6.74 21.54
N GLU A 35 4.97 -6.25 20.30
CA GLU A 35 4.02 -5.29 19.70
C GLU A 35 3.02 -5.94 18.72
N LEU A 36 3.21 -7.24 18.42
CA LEU A 36 2.29 -7.99 17.56
C LEU A 36 1.14 -8.56 18.39
N LEU A 37 -0.08 -8.26 17.94
CA LEU A 37 -1.27 -8.88 18.51
C LEU A 37 -1.40 -10.31 17.99
N SER A 38 -1.95 -11.17 18.85
CA SER A 38 -2.02 -12.62 18.63
C SER A 38 -2.87 -13.02 17.42
N SER A 39 -3.88 -12.22 17.09
CA SER A 39 -4.84 -12.50 16.05
C SER A 39 -5.12 -11.27 15.20
N ILE A 40 -5.43 -11.48 13.92
CA ILE A 40 -5.87 -10.42 13.01
C ILE A 40 -7.12 -9.67 13.54
N TYR A 41 -7.93 -10.33 14.37
CA TYR A 41 -9.17 -9.79 14.91
C TYR A 41 -8.95 -8.81 16.08
N ASP A 42 -7.74 -8.79 16.64
CA ASP A 42 -7.37 -7.89 17.74
C ASP A 42 -6.94 -6.51 17.23
N TYR A 43 -6.72 -6.36 15.91
CA TYR A 43 -6.29 -5.11 15.30
C TYR A 43 -7.45 -4.15 15.04
N GLU A 44 -7.14 -2.85 15.08
CA GLU A 44 -7.96 -1.80 14.48
C GLU A 44 -7.29 -1.28 13.21
N VAL A 45 -8.08 -1.11 12.16
CA VAL A 45 -7.61 -0.58 10.88
C VAL A 45 -8.37 0.69 10.52
N LYS A 46 -7.75 1.52 9.68
CA LYS A 46 -8.41 2.69 9.10
C LYS A 46 -9.16 2.28 7.83
N ASP A 47 -10.42 2.67 7.72
CA ASP A 47 -11.15 2.57 6.46
C ASP A 47 -10.76 3.70 5.47
N LEU A 48 -11.39 3.70 4.30
CA LEU A 48 -11.16 4.70 3.25
C LEU A 48 -11.58 6.12 3.65
N SER A 49 -12.44 6.25 4.66
CA SER A 49 -12.88 7.52 5.23
C SER A 49 -11.99 7.99 6.40
N GLY A 50 -11.04 7.17 6.84
CA GLY A 50 -10.15 7.45 7.97
C GLY A 50 -10.75 7.11 9.34
N SER A 51 -11.88 6.42 9.39
CA SER A 51 -12.50 5.94 10.63
C SER A 51 -11.83 4.64 11.11
N ASN A 52 -11.76 4.44 12.42
CA ASN A 52 -11.27 3.18 12.98
C ASN A 52 -12.33 2.10 12.81
N VAL A 53 -11.90 0.93 12.32
CA VAL A 53 -12.71 -0.26 12.17
C VAL A 53 -12.01 -1.39 12.91
N SER A 54 -12.67 -1.92 13.94
CA SER A 54 -12.19 -3.12 14.62
C SER A 54 -12.32 -4.33 13.71
N MET A 55 -11.23 -5.10 13.57
CA MET A 55 -11.22 -6.34 12.79
C MET A 55 -12.05 -7.44 13.44
N SER A 56 -12.34 -7.34 14.73
CA SER A 56 -13.20 -8.27 15.47
C SER A 56 -14.59 -8.47 14.84
N LYS A 57 -15.11 -7.47 14.11
CA LYS A 57 -16.40 -7.56 13.40
C LYS A 57 -16.45 -8.67 12.34
N PHE A 58 -15.29 -9.13 11.90
CA PHE A 58 -15.14 -10.17 10.88
C PHE A 58 -14.88 -11.57 11.48
N LYS A 59 -14.94 -11.71 12.81
CA LYS A 59 -14.74 -13.00 13.48
C LYS A 59 -15.76 -14.03 13.00
N ASN A 60 -15.32 -15.27 12.84
CA ASN A 60 -16.11 -16.40 12.30
C ASN A 60 -16.53 -16.24 10.82
N LYS A 61 -15.97 -15.27 10.09
CA LYS A 61 -16.09 -15.18 8.64
C LYS A 61 -14.81 -15.67 7.97
N VAL A 62 -14.93 -16.09 6.71
CA VAL A 62 -13.78 -16.32 5.84
C VAL A 62 -13.42 -14.98 5.19
N LEU A 63 -12.15 -14.58 5.22
CA LEU A 63 -11.71 -13.28 4.72
C LEU A 63 -10.72 -13.42 3.57
N ILE A 64 -10.85 -12.54 2.57
CA ILE A 64 -9.84 -12.34 1.53
C ILE A 64 -9.17 -10.98 1.75
N ILE A 65 -7.92 -11.02 2.25
CA ILE A 65 -7.10 -9.81 2.44
C ILE A 65 -6.14 -9.69 1.25
N PHE A 66 -6.27 -8.61 0.48
CA PHE A 66 -5.39 -8.35 -0.66
C PHE A 66 -4.85 -6.93 -0.61
N ASN A 67 -3.59 -6.76 -1.03
CA ASN A 67 -3.00 -5.45 -1.22
C ASN A 67 -3.35 -4.92 -2.62
N SER A 68 -3.93 -3.73 -2.68
CA SER A 68 -4.31 -3.07 -3.94
C SER A 68 -3.38 -1.90 -4.26
N ALA A 69 -3.19 -1.61 -5.55
CA ALA A 69 -2.48 -0.43 -6.04
C ALA A 69 -3.21 0.20 -7.23
N SER A 70 -3.33 1.52 -7.24
CA SER A 70 -4.13 2.30 -8.19
C SER A 70 -3.58 2.34 -9.62
N LYS A 71 -2.26 2.14 -9.80
CA LYS A 71 -1.57 2.15 -11.11
C LYS A 71 -1.06 0.78 -11.54
N CYS A 72 -1.66 -0.30 -11.06
CA CYS A 72 -1.32 -1.65 -11.48
C CYS A 72 -2.37 -2.17 -12.47
N GLY A 73 -1.94 -2.55 -13.66
CA GLY A 73 -2.83 -3.08 -14.71
C GLY A 73 -3.55 -4.38 -14.32
N LEU A 74 -3.03 -5.11 -13.35
CA LEU A 74 -3.60 -6.37 -12.87
C LEU A 74 -4.70 -6.19 -11.83
N THR A 75 -4.73 -5.05 -11.11
CA THR A 75 -5.68 -4.80 -10.02
C THR A 75 -7.13 -4.93 -10.48
N LYS A 76 -7.45 -4.45 -11.70
CA LYS A 76 -8.80 -4.54 -12.26
C LYS A 76 -9.29 -5.98 -12.33
N ASN A 77 -8.45 -6.88 -12.84
CA ASN A 77 -8.80 -8.30 -12.99
C ASN A 77 -8.94 -8.98 -11.63
N HIS A 78 -8.06 -8.67 -10.67
CA HIS A 78 -8.16 -9.23 -9.32
C HIS A 78 -9.44 -8.78 -8.61
N VAL A 79 -9.80 -7.50 -8.69
CA VAL A 79 -11.04 -6.98 -8.10
C VAL A 79 -12.26 -7.65 -8.71
N GLU A 80 -12.30 -7.84 -10.04
CA GLU A 80 -13.40 -8.56 -10.69
C GLU A 80 -13.52 -10.02 -10.20
N GLN A 81 -12.39 -10.72 -10.04
CA GLN A 81 -12.37 -12.09 -9.53
C GLN A 81 -12.84 -12.17 -8.07
N PHE A 82 -12.40 -11.24 -7.22
CA PHE A 82 -12.82 -11.19 -5.82
C PHE A 82 -14.31 -10.86 -5.69
N ASN A 83 -14.84 -9.94 -6.50
CA ASN A 83 -16.28 -9.65 -6.53
C ASN A 83 -17.10 -10.89 -6.89
N LYS A 84 -16.67 -11.67 -7.90
CA LYS A 84 -17.33 -12.93 -8.27
C LYS A 84 -17.30 -13.98 -7.15
N LEU A 85 -16.19 -14.06 -6.40
CA LEU A 85 -16.11 -14.95 -5.25
C LEU A 85 -17.05 -14.50 -4.13
N HIS A 86 -17.06 -13.21 -3.82
CA HIS A 86 -17.94 -12.63 -2.81
C HIS A 86 -19.42 -12.84 -3.18
N GLU A 87 -19.83 -12.54 -4.41
CA GLU A 87 -21.19 -12.82 -4.91
C GLU A 87 -21.61 -14.29 -4.73
N ARG A 88 -20.68 -15.23 -4.92
CA ARG A 88 -20.96 -16.66 -4.83
C ARG A 88 -21.03 -17.20 -3.40
N TYR A 89 -20.21 -16.65 -2.49
CA TYR A 89 -19.98 -17.26 -1.19
C TYR A 89 -20.33 -16.36 0.01
N ASN A 90 -20.80 -15.13 -0.18
CA ASN A 90 -21.18 -14.24 0.92
C ASN A 90 -22.25 -14.84 1.84
N SER A 91 -23.27 -15.50 1.27
CA SER A 91 -24.32 -16.22 2.00
C SER A 91 -23.81 -17.39 2.82
N ARG A 92 -22.57 -17.85 2.55
CA ARG A 92 -21.87 -18.92 3.27
C ARG A 92 -20.79 -18.37 4.21
N GLY A 93 -20.75 -17.06 4.43
CA GLY A 93 -19.86 -16.41 5.38
C GLY A 93 -18.52 -15.93 4.82
N LEU A 94 -18.37 -15.82 3.49
CA LEU A 94 -17.23 -15.11 2.90
C LEU A 94 -17.46 -13.59 2.97
N GLU A 95 -16.46 -12.86 3.44
CA GLU A 95 -16.42 -11.39 3.45
C GLU A 95 -15.14 -10.84 2.82
#